data_AF-A0A813RUQ9-F1
#
_entry.id   AF-A0A813RUQ9-F1
#
_cell.length_a   1.000
_cell.length_b   1.000
_cell.length_c   1.000
_cell.angle_alpha   90.00
_cell.angle_beta   90.00
_cell.angle_gamma   90.00
#
_symmetry.space_group_name_H-M   'P 1'
#
loop_
_entity.id
_entity.type
_entity.pdbx_description
1 polymer ?
#
loop_
_entity_poly.entity_id
_entity_poly.type
_entity_poly.pdbx_seq_one_letter_code
_entity_poly.pdbx_strand_id
1 'polypeptide(L)'
;MQLTLEEHTTKISHMLKVIILLALVTFAVCERETPPSRPLWPDGFRTQAIITAFDENNQPHAHRSLFYYAYTNKTASGRWQGNERHDHFGYCYGWALNESSCTILITQDVYIIARNLCCIAMPGNFGVPRDWLKGATWLGIEQIHGRTVDHWYSWEHEYWSEVDEPRNGVRYSGPNFKTPRQFTDYDAWEIAPQDPHLFDLPKNTDCSQPCP
;
A
#
# COMPACT_ATOMS: atom_id res chain seq x y z
N MET A 1 -61.10 25.93 38.94
CA MET A 1 -59.70 25.49 39.20
C MET A 1 -59.44 24.21 38.42
N GLN A 2 -59.37 24.31 37.08
CA GLN A 2 -59.34 23.13 36.18
C GLN A 2 -58.42 23.35 34.96
N LEU A 3 -57.87 24.56 34.81
CA LEU A 3 -56.97 24.95 33.71
C LEU A 3 -55.50 24.54 33.92
N THR A 4 -55.14 24.03 35.10
CA THR A 4 -53.73 23.71 35.44
C THR A 4 -53.29 22.30 35.06
N LEU A 5 -54.23 21.38 34.79
CA LEU A 5 -53.89 19.97 34.54
C LEU A 5 -53.52 19.72 33.06
N GLU A 6 -54.23 20.35 32.11
CA GLU A 6 -53.98 20.19 30.66
C GLU A 6 -52.65 20.85 30.23
N GLU A 7 -52.28 21.96 30.86
CA GLU A 7 -51.03 22.65 30.55
C GLU A 7 -49.80 21.84 30.99
N HIS A 8 -49.94 21.07 32.08
CA HIS A 8 -48.89 20.20 32.60
C HIS A 8 -48.67 18.95 31.73
N THR A 9 -49.74 18.29 31.27
CA THR A 9 -49.63 17.12 30.38
C THR A 9 -49.02 17.47 29.03
N THR A 10 -49.34 18.65 28.50
CA THR A 10 -48.79 19.13 27.22
C THR A 10 -47.28 19.39 27.33
N LYS A 11 -46.82 20.03 28.41
CA LYS A 11 -45.38 20.28 28.66
C LYS A 11 -44.58 18.99 28.84
N ILE A 12 -45.12 17.99 29.55
CA ILE A 12 -44.48 16.68 29.75
C ILE A 12 -44.35 15.92 28.42
N SER A 13 -45.38 15.97 27.57
CA SER A 13 -45.35 15.33 26.24
C SER A 13 -44.26 15.92 25.33
N HIS A 14 -44.09 17.25 25.34
CA HIS A 14 -43.04 17.91 24.55
C HIS A 14 -41.63 17.60 25.06
N MET A 15 -41.41 17.61 26.38
CA MET A 15 -40.10 17.22 26.94
C MET A 15 -39.74 15.77 26.59
N LEU A 16 -40.70 14.85 26.68
CA LEU A 16 -40.46 13.44 26.36
C LEU A 16 -40.08 13.25 24.88
N LYS A 17 -40.75 13.97 23.96
CA LYS A 17 -40.41 13.95 22.53
C LYS A 17 -39.02 14.49 22.25
N VAL A 18 -38.61 15.57 22.92
CA VAL A 18 -37.27 16.17 22.76
C VAL A 18 -36.18 15.23 23.29
N ILE A 19 -36.41 14.59 24.43
CA ILE A 19 -35.48 13.60 25.00
C ILE A 19 -35.32 12.38 24.08
N ILE A 20 -36.43 11.87 23.52
CA ILE A 20 -36.39 10.76 22.57
C ILE A 20 -35.65 11.16 21.29
N LEU A 21 -35.89 12.36 20.76
CA LEU A 21 -35.19 12.85 19.56
C LEU A 21 -33.68 13.01 19.81
N LEU A 22 -33.28 13.58 20.95
CA LEU A 22 -31.88 13.70 21.36
C LEU A 22 -31.24 12.33 21.54
N ALA A 23 -31.93 11.38 22.18
CA ALA A 23 -31.46 10.01 22.32
C ALA A 23 -31.24 9.36 20.95
N LEU A 24 -32.21 9.45 20.03
CA LEU A 24 -32.11 8.90 18.68
C LEU A 24 -30.97 9.52 17.87
N VAL A 25 -30.75 10.84 17.99
CA VAL A 25 -29.61 11.53 17.34
C VAL A 25 -28.28 11.08 17.95
N THR A 26 -28.20 10.84 19.27
CA THR A 26 -26.97 10.31 19.88
C THR A 26 -26.69 8.85 19.53
N PHE A 27 -27.71 8.03 19.30
CA PHE A 27 -27.54 6.64 18.85
C PHE A 27 -27.14 6.54 17.37
N ALA A 28 -27.61 7.45 16.51
CA ALA A 28 -27.26 7.46 15.10
C ALA A 28 -25.80 7.87 14.79
N VAL A 29 -25.09 8.47 15.75
CA VAL A 29 -23.72 9.01 15.54
C VAL A 29 -22.62 8.03 15.97
N CYS A 30 -22.97 6.86 16.51
CA CYS A 30 -22.00 5.90 17.04
C CYS A 30 -22.02 4.52 16.36
N GLU A 31 -22.46 4.43 15.11
CA GLU A 31 -21.99 3.33 14.25
C GLU A 31 -20.53 3.62 13.90
N ARG A 32 -19.63 3.23 14.80
CA ARG A 32 -18.21 3.10 14.45
C ARG A 32 -18.16 2.11 13.29
N GLU A 33 -17.81 2.60 12.10
CA GLU A 33 -17.50 1.74 10.97
C GLU A 33 -16.51 0.68 11.46
N THR A 34 -16.94 -0.58 11.40
CA THR A 34 -16.07 -1.69 11.79
C THR A 34 -15.00 -1.81 10.71
N PRO A 35 -13.72 -1.84 11.08
CA PRO A 35 -12.65 -2.04 10.11
C PRO A 35 -12.94 -3.30 9.27
N PRO A 36 -12.78 -3.23 7.94
CA PRO A 36 -12.94 -4.42 7.11
C PRO A 36 -11.86 -5.45 7.45
N SER A 37 -11.96 -6.66 6.89
CA SER A 37 -10.86 -7.62 6.96
C SER A 37 -9.58 -7.01 6.37
N ARG A 38 -8.40 -7.52 6.69
CA ARG A 38 -7.18 -7.05 6.02
C ARG A 38 -7.05 -7.75 4.67
N PRO A 39 -6.73 -7.04 3.59
CA PRO A 39 -6.52 -7.69 2.30
C PRO A 39 -5.29 -8.60 2.37
N LEU A 40 -5.39 -9.74 1.71
CA LEU A 40 -4.27 -10.65 1.51
C LEU A 40 -3.83 -10.56 0.07
N TRP A 41 -2.52 -10.47 -0.16
CA TRP A 41 -2.02 -10.65 -1.52
C TRP A 41 -2.29 -12.09 -2.00
N PRO A 42 -2.54 -12.31 -3.30
CA PRO A 42 -2.66 -13.66 -3.85
C PRO A 42 -1.28 -14.35 -3.89
N ASP A 43 -1.25 -15.67 -4.08
CA ASP A 43 0.02 -16.43 -4.14
C ASP A 43 0.90 -16.05 -5.33
N GLY A 44 0.33 -15.44 -6.36
CA GLY A 44 1.10 -14.91 -7.48
C GLY A 44 0.30 -13.88 -8.24
N PHE A 45 0.97 -12.81 -8.65
CA PHE A 45 0.40 -11.80 -9.53
C PHE A 45 1.49 -11.06 -10.29
N ARG A 46 1.09 -10.40 -11.36
CA ARG A 46 1.86 -9.33 -11.98
C ARG A 46 1.01 -8.07 -12.11
N THR A 47 1.63 -6.91 -12.03
CA THR A 47 0.96 -5.62 -12.25
C THR A 47 1.96 -4.60 -12.77
N GLN A 48 1.51 -3.68 -13.62
CA GLN A 48 2.30 -2.48 -13.89
C GLN A 48 2.13 -1.51 -12.73
N ALA A 49 3.15 -0.70 -12.46
CA ALA A 49 3.01 0.38 -11.50
C ALA A 49 3.80 1.61 -11.94
N ILE A 50 3.31 2.77 -11.52
CA ILE A 50 4.08 4.00 -11.54
C ILE A 50 4.70 4.17 -10.17
N ILE A 51 6.03 4.15 -10.13
CA ILE A 51 6.78 4.44 -8.91
C ILE A 51 7.21 5.90 -8.98
N THR A 52 6.75 6.69 -8.03
CA THR A 52 7.14 8.09 -7.87
C THR A 52 8.05 8.19 -6.66
N ALA A 53 9.30 8.60 -6.86
CA ALA A 53 10.25 8.89 -5.79
C ALA A 53 10.51 10.40 -5.74
N PHE A 54 10.83 10.93 -4.56
CA PHE A 54 11.13 12.35 -4.39
C PHE A 54 12.61 12.53 -4.04
N ASP A 55 13.27 13.48 -4.70
CA ASP A 55 14.66 13.83 -4.38
C ASP A 55 14.78 14.72 -3.13
N GLU A 56 16.00 15.16 -2.82
CA GLU A 56 16.31 16.03 -1.69
C GLU A 56 15.63 17.42 -1.76
N ASN A 57 15.24 17.86 -2.96
CA ASN A 57 14.51 19.10 -3.21
C ASN A 57 13.00 18.88 -3.32
N ASN A 58 12.52 17.67 -2.99
CA ASN A 58 11.13 17.26 -3.09
C ASN A 58 10.57 17.35 -4.54
N GLN A 59 11.43 17.20 -5.56
CA GLN A 59 10.97 17.05 -6.93
C GLN A 59 10.61 15.57 -7.18
N PRO A 60 9.42 15.29 -7.77
CA PRO A 60 9.01 13.94 -8.09
C PRO A 60 9.71 13.42 -9.35
N HIS A 61 10.15 12.16 -9.29
CA HIS A 61 10.72 11.39 -10.39
C HIS A 61 9.88 10.12 -10.55
N ALA A 62 9.22 9.99 -11.68
CA ALA A 62 8.24 8.94 -11.91
C ALA A 62 8.71 8.00 -13.01
N HIS A 63 8.55 6.69 -12.80
CA HIS A 63 8.86 5.70 -13.82
C HIS A 63 7.87 4.54 -13.77
N ARG A 64 7.63 3.95 -14.94
CA ARG A 64 6.78 2.77 -15.09
C ARG A 64 7.62 1.51 -14.96
N SER A 65 7.15 0.60 -14.11
CA SER A 65 7.77 -0.70 -13.88
C SER A 65 6.74 -1.81 -13.91
N LEU A 66 7.20 -3.01 -14.24
CA LEU A 66 6.42 -4.23 -14.09
C LEU A 66 6.83 -4.92 -12.79
N PHE A 67 5.85 -5.22 -11.94
CA PHE A 67 6.04 -5.97 -10.71
C PHE A 67 5.57 -7.40 -10.89
N TYR A 68 6.41 -8.35 -10.50
CA TYR A 68 6.07 -9.76 -10.36
C TYR A 68 6.17 -10.15 -8.89
N TYR A 69 5.16 -10.84 -8.40
CA TYR A 69 5.13 -11.38 -7.05
C TYR A 69 4.83 -12.87 -7.08
N ALA A 70 5.55 -13.64 -6.28
CA ALA A 70 5.26 -15.04 -6.02
C ALA A 70 5.43 -15.35 -4.54
N TYR A 71 4.50 -16.11 -3.99
CA TYR A 71 4.58 -16.70 -2.66
C TYR A 71 4.52 -18.22 -2.80
N THR A 72 5.62 -18.89 -2.49
CA THR A 72 5.72 -20.35 -2.59
C THR A 72 6.46 -20.88 -1.38
N ASN A 73 5.97 -21.96 -0.77
CA ASN A 73 6.59 -22.58 0.41
C ASN A 73 6.87 -21.61 1.57
N LYS A 74 5.97 -20.64 1.78
CA LYS A 74 6.09 -19.57 2.79
C LYS A 74 7.19 -18.54 2.54
N THR A 75 7.77 -18.52 1.35
CA THR A 75 8.76 -17.54 0.92
C THR A 75 8.14 -16.66 -0.15
N ALA A 76 8.27 -15.35 0.03
CA ALA A 76 7.87 -14.38 -0.98
C ALA A 76 9.09 -13.98 -1.84
N SER A 77 8.85 -13.86 -3.13
CA SER A 77 9.79 -13.29 -4.09
C SER A 77 9.11 -12.18 -4.87
N GLY A 78 9.84 -11.10 -5.10
CA GLY A 78 9.36 -9.93 -5.82
C GLY A 78 10.37 -9.51 -6.88
N ARG A 79 9.89 -9.10 -8.05
CA ARG A 79 10.75 -8.51 -9.08
C ARG A 79 10.13 -7.25 -9.64
N TRP A 80 10.79 -6.13 -9.45
CA TRP A 80 10.50 -4.88 -10.17
C TRP A 80 11.40 -4.78 -11.38
N GLN A 81 10.82 -4.57 -12.56
CA GLN A 81 11.56 -4.39 -13.80
C GLN A 81 11.16 -3.07 -14.46
N GLY A 82 12.09 -2.11 -14.51
CA GLY A 82 11.93 -0.86 -15.25
C GLY A 82 12.60 -0.96 -16.62
N ASN A 83 11.82 -0.85 -17.70
CA ASN A 83 12.34 -0.81 -19.07
C ASN A 83 12.45 0.62 -19.63
N GLU A 84 11.88 1.60 -18.93
CA GLU A 84 11.84 2.99 -19.37
C GLU A 84 13.03 3.79 -18.80
N ARG A 85 13.56 4.69 -19.63
CA ARG A 85 14.52 5.70 -19.16
C ARG A 85 13.83 6.52 -18.08
N HIS A 86 14.38 6.47 -16.88
CA HIS A 86 14.08 7.43 -15.83
C HIS A 86 14.25 8.84 -16.40
N ASP A 87 13.21 9.66 -16.24
CA ASP A 87 13.17 11.09 -16.54
C ASP A 87 14.44 11.81 -16.05
N HIS A 88 14.99 11.37 -14.91
CA HIS A 88 16.35 11.64 -14.49
C HIS A 88 17.15 10.35 -14.39
N PHE A 89 18.26 10.28 -15.14
CA PHE A 89 19.12 9.11 -15.40
C PHE A 89 19.69 8.38 -14.16
N GLY A 90 19.29 8.76 -12.95
CA GLY A 90 19.84 8.32 -11.68
C GLY A 90 19.09 7.18 -11.01
N TYR A 91 17.76 7.12 -11.00
CA TYR A 91 17.06 6.47 -9.87
C TYR A 91 16.46 5.09 -10.17
N CYS A 92 16.88 4.05 -9.45
CA CYS A 92 16.18 2.78 -9.35
C CYS A 92 15.34 2.75 -8.07
N TYR A 93 14.01 2.86 -8.13
CA TYR A 93 13.12 2.77 -6.94
C TYR A 93 13.59 3.61 -5.73
N GLY A 94 14.10 4.82 -5.98
CA GLY A 94 14.65 5.71 -4.95
C GLY A 94 16.18 5.66 -4.75
N TRP A 95 16.90 4.72 -5.37
CA TRP A 95 18.37 4.63 -5.34
C TRP A 95 19.03 5.31 -6.54
N ALA A 96 19.91 6.29 -6.32
CA ALA A 96 20.66 6.97 -7.38
C ALA A 96 21.82 6.12 -7.93
N LEU A 97 21.56 5.25 -8.91
CA LEU A 97 22.49 4.34 -9.58
C LEU A 97 23.09 4.87 -10.92
N ASN A 98 22.55 5.94 -11.49
CA ASN A 98 22.97 6.46 -12.81
C ASN A 98 22.84 5.46 -13.98
N GLU A 99 21.80 4.62 -13.96
CA GLU A 99 21.57 3.56 -14.94
C GLU A 99 20.20 3.71 -15.61
N SER A 100 20.12 3.42 -16.92
CA SER A 100 18.88 3.62 -17.71
C SER A 100 17.81 2.56 -17.48
N SER A 101 18.16 1.45 -16.85
CA SER A 101 17.27 0.34 -16.52
C SER A 101 17.83 -0.39 -15.32
N CYS A 102 16.95 -0.74 -14.39
CA CYS A 102 17.31 -1.56 -13.25
C CYS A 102 16.22 -2.60 -12.96
N THR A 103 16.62 -3.61 -12.20
CA THR A 103 15.73 -4.58 -11.59
C THR A 103 15.98 -4.57 -10.09
N ILE A 104 14.90 -4.61 -9.31
CA ILE A 104 14.96 -4.97 -7.90
C ILE A 104 14.42 -6.36 -7.75
N LEU A 105 15.25 -7.22 -7.17
CA LEU A 105 14.90 -8.61 -6.88
C LEU A 105 14.84 -8.78 -5.36
N ILE A 106 13.64 -9.07 -4.85
CA ILE A 106 13.35 -9.30 -3.44
C ILE A 106 13.26 -10.82 -3.26
N THR A 107 14.12 -11.40 -2.44
CA THR A 107 14.14 -12.84 -2.11
C THR A 107 14.39 -13.02 -0.61
N GLN A 108 15.47 -13.70 -0.23
CA GLN A 108 16.03 -13.66 1.13
C GLN A 108 16.78 -12.34 1.39
N ASP A 109 17.33 -11.73 0.34
CA ASP A 109 17.92 -10.40 0.33
C ASP A 109 17.23 -9.55 -0.75
N VAL A 110 17.42 -8.24 -0.68
CA VAL A 110 17.06 -7.33 -1.78
C VAL A 110 18.29 -7.03 -2.60
N TYR A 111 18.23 -7.42 -3.87
CA TYR A 111 19.27 -7.17 -4.86
C TYR A 111 18.87 -6.04 -5.80
N ILE A 112 19.84 -5.22 -6.15
CA ILE A 112 19.76 -4.26 -7.25
C ILE A 112 20.58 -4.81 -8.41
N ILE A 113 19.97 -4.91 -9.58
CA ILE A 113 20.60 -5.40 -10.81
C ILE A 113 20.45 -4.32 -11.88
N ALA A 114 21.58 -3.82 -12.38
CA ALA A 114 21.66 -2.89 -13.50
C ALA A 114 22.81 -3.31 -14.44
N ARG A 115 23.07 -2.54 -15.51
CA ARG A 115 23.94 -2.96 -16.62
C ARG A 115 25.31 -3.50 -16.18
N ASN A 116 25.96 -2.80 -15.25
CA ASN A 116 27.28 -3.19 -14.71
C ASN A 116 27.28 -3.32 -13.19
N LEU A 117 26.12 -3.54 -12.58
CA LEU A 117 25.95 -3.58 -11.14
C LEU A 117 25.05 -4.75 -10.77
N CYS A 118 25.53 -5.61 -9.87
CA CYS A 118 24.67 -6.47 -9.08
C CYS A 118 25.14 -6.38 -7.64
N CYS A 119 24.24 -6.01 -6.73
CA CYS A 119 24.63 -5.78 -5.35
C CYS A 119 23.47 -6.03 -4.39
N ILE A 120 23.81 -6.26 -3.12
CA ILE A 120 22.87 -6.43 -2.02
C ILE A 120 22.55 -5.04 -1.44
N ALA A 121 21.30 -4.61 -1.61
CA ALA A 121 20.82 -3.35 -1.02
C ALA A 121 20.37 -3.56 0.44
N MET A 122 19.74 -4.70 0.74
CA MET A 122 19.29 -5.03 2.09
C MET A 122 19.45 -6.53 2.34
N PRO A 123 20.44 -6.96 3.16
CA PRO A 123 20.62 -8.36 3.51
C PRO A 123 19.55 -8.84 4.50
N GLY A 124 19.10 -10.08 4.38
CA GLY A 124 18.17 -10.72 5.31
C GLY A 124 16.76 -10.15 5.30
N ASN A 125 16.37 -9.43 4.24
CA ASN A 125 15.02 -8.95 4.05
C ASN A 125 14.17 -10.07 3.43
N PHE A 126 13.70 -10.97 4.29
CA PHE A 126 12.77 -12.03 3.92
C PHE A 126 11.55 -11.40 3.24
N GLY A 127 11.35 -11.67 1.95
CA GLY A 127 10.37 -10.98 1.11
C GLY A 127 8.98 -10.80 1.71
N VAL A 128 8.22 -9.85 1.16
CA VAL A 128 6.92 -9.41 1.70
C VAL A 128 5.90 -10.56 1.73
N PRO A 129 5.50 -11.08 2.91
CA PRO A 129 4.56 -12.18 2.99
C PRO A 129 3.16 -11.75 2.53
N ARG A 130 2.30 -12.70 2.18
CA ARG A 130 0.93 -12.39 1.70
C ARG A 130 0.08 -11.63 2.71
N ASP A 131 0.33 -11.88 3.99
CA ASP A 131 -0.34 -11.27 5.13
C ASP A 131 0.50 -10.13 5.75
N TRP A 132 1.35 -9.45 4.98
CA TRP A 132 2.23 -8.39 5.48
C TRP A 132 1.50 -7.24 6.19
N LEU A 133 0.21 -7.04 5.93
CA LEU A 133 -0.65 -6.11 6.67
C LEU A 133 -1.08 -6.64 8.05
N LYS A 134 -0.63 -7.81 8.49
CA LYS A 134 -0.97 -8.36 9.81
C LYS A 134 -0.53 -7.38 10.91
N GLY A 135 -1.52 -6.88 11.65
CA GLY A 135 -1.29 -5.87 12.69
C GLY A 135 -1.45 -4.43 12.21
N ALA A 136 -1.70 -4.20 10.92
CA ALA A 136 -2.00 -2.87 10.38
C ALA A 136 -3.28 -2.29 10.99
N THR A 137 -3.29 -0.97 11.10
CA THR A 137 -4.43 -0.14 11.52
C THR A 137 -5.16 0.35 10.29
N TRP A 138 -6.47 0.13 10.23
CA TRP A 138 -7.32 0.76 9.23
C TRP A 138 -7.55 2.23 9.59
N LEU A 139 -7.30 3.12 8.65
CA LEU A 139 -7.41 4.58 8.82
C LEU A 139 -8.72 5.14 8.26
N GLY A 140 -9.43 4.38 7.43
CA GLY A 140 -10.72 4.77 6.85
C GLY A 140 -10.78 4.53 5.35
N ILE A 141 -11.80 5.13 4.73
CA ILE A 141 -12.05 5.07 3.28
C ILE A 141 -11.58 6.39 2.64
N GLU A 142 -10.91 6.29 1.50
CA GLU A 142 -10.41 7.43 0.73
C GLU A 142 -10.76 7.31 -0.77
N GLN A 143 -10.51 8.37 -1.53
CA GLN A 143 -10.61 8.39 -2.99
C GLN A 143 -9.23 8.62 -3.60
N ILE A 144 -8.75 7.65 -4.39
CA ILE A 144 -7.49 7.76 -5.14
C ILE A 144 -7.76 7.51 -6.61
N HIS A 145 -7.46 8.50 -7.46
CA HIS A 145 -7.64 8.41 -8.91
C HIS A 145 -9.05 7.97 -9.34
N GLY A 146 -10.07 8.41 -8.59
CA GLY A 146 -11.47 8.04 -8.82
C GLY A 146 -11.87 6.64 -8.33
N ARG A 147 -11.01 5.96 -7.57
CA ARG A 147 -11.30 4.68 -6.92
C ARG A 147 -11.52 4.88 -5.42
N THR A 148 -12.59 4.28 -4.90
CA THR A 148 -12.82 4.15 -3.46
C THR A 148 -11.89 3.10 -2.89
N VAL A 149 -11.11 3.44 -1.88
CA VAL A 149 -10.07 2.57 -1.31
C VAL A 149 -10.11 2.54 0.21
N ASP A 150 -9.75 1.40 0.80
CA ASP A 150 -9.42 1.30 2.21
C ASP A 150 -7.97 1.70 2.45
N HIS A 151 -7.74 2.59 3.39
CA HIS A 151 -6.42 3.03 3.79
C HIS A 151 -5.94 2.29 5.05
N TRP A 152 -4.75 1.71 4.97
CA TRP A 152 -4.08 0.95 6.02
C TRP A 152 -2.72 1.56 6.37
N TYR A 153 -2.37 1.54 7.65
CA TYR A 153 -1.06 1.92 8.15
C TYR A 153 -0.39 0.78 8.92
N SER A 154 0.87 0.48 8.60
CA SER A 154 1.68 -0.54 9.27
C SER A 154 3.14 -0.11 9.33
N TRP A 155 3.67 0.10 10.54
CA TRP A 155 5.11 0.31 10.79
C TRP A 155 5.80 1.22 9.75
N GLU A 156 5.29 2.46 9.60
CA GLU A 156 5.77 3.50 8.65
C GLU A 156 5.42 3.28 7.18
N HIS A 157 4.66 2.25 6.86
CA HIS A 157 4.10 2.01 5.55
C HIS A 157 2.62 2.37 5.50
N GLU A 158 2.20 2.93 4.36
CA GLU A 158 0.79 3.11 4.05
C GLU A 158 0.41 2.25 2.85
N TYR A 159 -0.83 1.78 2.83
CA TYR A 159 -1.35 0.93 1.78
C TYR A 159 -2.81 1.22 1.53
N TRP A 160 -3.16 1.33 0.26
CA TRP A 160 -4.51 1.55 -0.18
C TRP A 160 -4.95 0.36 -1.02
N SER A 161 -6.04 -0.28 -0.62
CA SER A 161 -6.63 -1.41 -1.34
C SER A 161 -8.02 -1.06 -1.84
N GLU A 162 -8.49 -1.76 -2.87
CA GLU A 162 -9.90 -1.71 -3.25
C GLU A 162 -10.79 -2.09 -2.05
N VAL A 163 -11.96 -1.45 -1.95
CA VAL A 163 -12.96 -1.75 -0.90
C VAL A 163 -13.70 -3.05 -1.19
N ASP A 164 -13.96 -3.31 -2.47
CA ASP A 164 -14.67 -4.50 -2.95
C ASP A 164 -13.69 -5.64 -3.29
N GLU A 165 -14.17 -6.89 -3.24
CA GLU A 165 -13.38 -8.04 -3.63
C GLU A 165 -13.21 -8.15 -5.16
N PRO A 166 -12.01 -8.52 -5.66
CA PRO A 166 -10.78 -8.79 -4.91
C PRO A 166 -10.11 -7.49 -4.44
N ARG A 167 -9.77 -7.41 -3.15
CA ARG A 167 -9.22 -6.19 -2.51
C ARG A 167 -7.74 -5.96 -2.83
N ASN A 168 -7.45 -5.79 -4.11
CA ASN A 168 -6.12 -5.60 -4.66
C ASN A 168 -5.52 -4.27 -4.22
N GLY A 169 -4.19 -4.19 -4.25
CA GLY A 169 -3.48 -2.95 -3.96
C GLY A 169 -3.67 -1.92 -5.06
N VAL A 170 -4.00 -0.70 -4.66
CA VAL A 170 -4.10 0.48 -5.53
C VAL A 170 -2.87 1.35 -5.35
N ARG A 171 -2.46 1.59 -4.10
CA ARG A 171 -1.27 2.38 -3.79
C ARG A 171 -0.50 1.78 -2.63
N TYR A 172 0.81 1.97 -2.65
CA TYR A 172 1.70 1.72 -1.52
C TYR A 172 2.59 2.93 -1.28
N SER A 173 2.87 3.22 -0.01
CA SER A 173 3.85 4.20 0.42
C SER A 173 4.91 3.50 1.25
N GLY A 174 6.18 3.66 0.85
CA GLY A 174 7.33 3.11 1.54
C GLY A 174 7.71 3.90 2.79
N PRO A 175 8.51 3.31 3.70
CA PRO A 175 8.95 3.99 4.90
C PRO A 175 9.96 5.07 4.49
N ASN A 176 9.71 6.32 4.87
CA ASN A 176 10.75 7.33 4.81
C ASN A 176 10.48 8.41 5.86
N PHE A 177 11.41 8.49 6.80
CA PHE A 177 11.36 9.10 8.14
C PHE A 177 11.04 10.61 8.24
N LYS A 178 10.34 11.24 7.27
CA LYS A 178 9.82 12.61 7.42
C LYS A 178 8.76 13.11 6.42
N THR A 179 8.41 12.34 5.40
CA THR A 179 7.34 12.59 4.41
C THR A 179 7.35 11.38 3.48
N PRO A 180 6.22 10.93 2.89
CA PRO A 180 6.27 9.79 1.98
C PRO A 180 7.14 10.15 0.76
N ARG A 181 8.40 9.69 0.77
CA ARG A 181 9.38 9.96 -0.29
C ARG A 181 9.22 9.01 -1.47
N GLN A 182 8.28 8.07 -1.37
CA GLN A 182 8.00 7.15 -2.45
C GLN A 182 6.55 6.69 -2.42
N PHE A 183 5.89 6.80 -3.56
CA PHE A 183 4.62 6.13 -3.84
C PHE A 183 4.81 5.09 -4.94
N THR A 184 4.03 4.03 -4.84
CA THR A 184 3.86 3.03 -5.89
C THR A 184 2.37 2.93 -6.20
N ASP A 185 1.98 3.43 -7.35
CA ASP A 185 0.61 3.37 -7.87
C ASP A 185 0.47 2.14 -8.77
N TYR A 186 -0.27 1.14 -8.31
CA TYR A 186 -0.49 -0.10 -9.04
C TYR A 186 -1.61 0.04 -10.06
N ASP A 187 -1.40 -0.51 -11.24
CA ASP A 187 -2.44 -0.74 -12.24
C ASP A 187 -3.22 -2.02 -11.90
N ALA A 188 -3.99 -2.54 -12.86
CA ALA A 188 -4.75 -3.77 -12.68
C ALA A 188 -3.83 -4.98 -12.41
N TRP A 189 -4.26 -5.84 -11.49
CA TRP A 189 -3.53 -7.03 -11.09
C TRP A 189 -3.92 -8.20 -11.99
N GLU A 190 -2.92 -8.86 -12.56
CA GLU A 190 -3.08 -10.12 -13.28
C GLU A 190 -2.67 -11.26 -12.36
N ILE A 191 -3.67 -11.91 -11.75
CA ILE A 191 -3.48 -12.98 -10.77
C ILE A 191 -3.18 -14.29 -11.50
N ALA A 192 -1.96 -14.80 -11.34
CA ALA A 192 -1.50 -16.05 -11.93
C ALA A 192 -0.22 -16.54 -11.24
N PRO A 193 0.09 -17.85 -11.28
CA PRO A 193 1.42 -18.35 -10.94
C PRO A 193 2.49 -17.66 -11.79
N GLN A 194 3.60 -17.29 -11.17
CA GLN A 194 4.74 -16.68 -11.87
C GLN A 194 5.78 -17.74 -12.21
N ASP A 195 6.54 -17.52 -13.29
CA ASP A 195 7.69 -18.37 -13.63
C ASP A 195 8.77 -18.22 -12.54
N PRO A 196 9.18 -19.32 -11.87
CA PRO A 196 10.18 -19.26 -10.81
C PRO A 196 11.53 -18.69 -11.28
N HIS A 197 11.88 -18.85 -12.57
CA HIS A 197 13.13 -18.33 -13.12
C HIS A 197 13.19 -16.80 -13.21
N LEU A 198 12.05 -16.10 -13.07
CA LEU A 198 12.04 -14.64 -12.96
C LEU A 198 12.82 -14.15 -11.73
N PHE A 199 12.94 -14.99 -10.71
CA PHE A 199 13.57 -14.65 -9.44
C PHE A 199 15.00 -15.17 -9.30
N ASP A 200 15.55 -15.80 -10.35
CA ASP A 200 16.95 -16.22 -10.37
C ASP A 200 17.88 -15.01 -10.51
N LEU A 201 18.99 -15.05 -9.76
CA LEU A 201 20.08 -14.09 -9.95
C LEU A 201 20.78 -14.31 -11.32
N PRO A 202 21.34 -13.25 -11.92
CA PRO A 202 22.16 -13.39 -13.12
C PRO A 202 23.35 -14.32 -12.87
N LYS A 203 23.48 -15.39 -13.66
CA LYS A 203 24.50 -16.45 -13.44
C LYS A 203 25.95 -15.98 -13.59
N ASN A 204 26.19 -14.90 -14.32
CA ASN A 204 27.53 -14.43 -14.70
C ASN A 204 27.88 -13.05 -14.11
N THR A 205 27.17 -12.64 -13.05
CA THR A 205 27.40 -11.36 -12.38
C THR A 205 27.63 -11.60 -10.91
N ASP A 206 28.67 -10.99 -10.34
CA ASP A 206 28.88 -11.04 -8.90
C ASP A 206 27.86 -10.15 -8.20
N CYS A 207 26.99 -10.76 -7.40
CA CYS A 207 25.94 -10.12 -6.61
C CYS A 207 26.23 -10.16 -5.11
N SER A 208 27.45 -10.55 -4.70
CA SER A 208 27.81 -10.75 -3.30
C SER A 208 28.15 -9.46 -2.56
N GLN A 209 28.43 -8.38 -3.30
CA GLN A 209 28.88 -7.12 -2.74
C GLN A 209 27.70 -6.25 -2.29
N PRO A 210 27.86 -5.44 -1.23
CA PRO A 210 26.86 -4.43 -0.87
C PRO A 210 26.74 -3.36 -1.96
N CYS A 211 25.56 -2.76 -2.07
CA CYS A 211 25.38 -1.62 -2.98
C CYS A 211 26.19 -0.40 -2.52
N PRO A 212 26.71 0.40 -3.47
CA PRO A 212 27.48 1.61 -3.17
C PRO A 212 26.64 2.70 -2.50
#